data_AF-A0A1G0NKI0-F1
#
_entry.id   AF-A0A1G0NKI0-F1
#
_cell.length_a   1.000
_cell.length_b   1.000
_cell.length_c   1.000
_cell.angle_alpha   90.00
_cell.angle_beta   90.00
_cell.angle_gamma   90.00
#
_symmetry.space_group_name_H-M   'P 1'
#
loop_
_entity.id
_entity.type
_entity.pdbx_description
1 polymer ?
#
loop_
_entity_poly.entity_id
_entity_poly.type
_entity_poly.pdbx_seq_one_letter_code
_entity_poly.pdbx_strand_id
1 'polypeptide(L)'
;MSRASELVELPGTVAAGLFSRKGFLEEFEGALTEAEAGEMVHLCAAITLTMEMQGRLLGRMAGQSGWDSCYGWMTWGPEMSIVTIHDSMCIVQGQQTSFNQVIQAMTASADTEIIKPGGKGEPNASIG
;
A
#
# COMPACT_ATOMS: atom_id res chain seq x y z
N MET A 1 -15.75 6.71 10.84
CA MET A 1 -15.95 5.37 10.25
C MET A 1 -14.65 4.61 10.47
N SER A 2 -14.57 3.31 10.12
CA SER A 2 -13.27 2.63 10.16
C SER A 2 -12.43 3.08 8.96
N ARG A 3 -11.09 2.94 8.99
CA ARG A 3 -10.25 3.32 7.85
C ARG A 3 -10.52 2.42 6.65
N ALA A 4 -10.78 1.13 6.89
CA ALA A 4 -11.17 0.20 5.84
C ALA A 4 -12.50 0.62 5.17
N SER A 5 -13.47 1.08 5.96
CA SER A 5 -14.76 1.58 5.44
C SER A 5 -14.60 2.79 4.52
N GLU A 6 -13.72 3.73 4.88
CA GLU A 6 -13.48 4.92 4.04
C GLU A 6 -12.75 4.57 2.73
N LEU A 7 -11.84 3.59 2.77
CA LEU A 7 -11.09 3.17 1.60
C LEU A 7 -11.91 2.31 0.62
N VAL A 8 -12.84 1.49 1.11
CA VAL A 8 -13.68 0.65 0.25
C VAL A 8 -14.69 1.48 -0.56
N GLU A 9 -15.04 2.68 -0.09
CA GLU A 9 -15.92 3.62 -0.80
C GLU A 9 -15.28 4.25 -2.04
N LEU A 10 -13.96 4.13 -2.22
CA LEU A 10 -13.26 4.67 -3.38
C LEU A 10 -13.72 3.98 -4.68
N PRO A 11 -13.85 4.73 -5.80
CA PRO A 11 -14.26 4.15 -7.08
C PRO A 11 -13.40 2.96 -7.51
N GLY A 12 -14.06 1.85 -7.81
CA GLY A 12 -13.44 0.61 -8.26
C GLY A 12 -12.80 -0.22 -7.15
N THR A 13 -12.83 0.20 -5.87
CA THR A 13 -12.35 -0.62 -4.77
C THR A 13 -13.31 -1.77 -4.50
N VAL A 14 -12.77 -2.98 -4.50
CA VAL A 14 -13.49 -4.23 -4.24
C VAL A 14 -13.35 -4.64 -2.77
N ALA A 15 -12.18 -4.38 -2.20
CA ALA A 15 -11.91 -4.61 -0.79
C ALA A 15 -10.81 -3.69 -0.28
N ALA A 16 -10.91 -3.31 0.99
CA ALA A 16 -9.90 -2.56 1.71
C ALA A 16 -9.61 -3.25 3.05
N GLY A 17 -8.38 -3.14 3.53
CA GLY A 17 -8.00 -3.75 4.80
C GLY A 17 -6.78 -3.12 5.41
N LEU A 18 -6.64 -3.30 6.72
CA LEU A 18 -5.50 -2.91 7.51
C LEU A 18 -4.81 -4.13 8.09
N PHE A 19 -3.49 -4.07 8.17
CA PHE A 19 -2.70 -5.17 8.63
C PHE A 19 -1.46 -4.76 9.40
N SER A 20 -1.16 -5.54 10.44
CA SER A 20 0.08 -5.39 11.17
C SER A 20 1.28 -5.83 10.33
N ARG A 21 2.48 -5.37 10.69
CA ARG A 21 3.74 -5.84 10.10
C ARG A 21 3.95 -7.37 10.18
N LYS A 22 3.26 -8.05 11.10
CA LYS A 22 3.30 -9.52 11.23
C LYS A 22 2.31 -10.24 10.31
N GLY A 23 1.50 -9.51 9.56
CA GLY A 23 0.48 -10.07 8.66
C GLY A 23 -0.80 -10.48 9.38
N PHE A 24 -1.14 -9.84 10.51
CA PHE A 24 -2.46 -10.00 11.13
C PHE A 24 -3.43 -8.97 10.58
N LEU A 25 -4.65 -9.42 10.24
CA LEU A 25 -5.76 -8.57 9.83
C LEU A 25 -6.27 -7.75 11.02
N GLU A 26 -6.31 -6.44 10.88
CA GLU A 26 -6.77 -5.51 11.93
C GLU A 26 -8.15 -4.93 11.61
N GLU A 27 -8.35 -4.49 10.36
CA GLU A 27 -9.64 -4.04 9.84
C GLU A 27 -9.83 -4.59 8.42
N PHE A 28 -11.08 -4.81 8.02
CA PHE A 28 -11.41 -5.29 6.69
C PHE A 28 -12.82 -4.89 6.28
N GLU A 29 -12.97 -4.49 5.02
CA GLU A 29 -14.27 -4.30 4.39
C GLU A 29 -14.23 -4.62 2.89
N GLY A 30 -15.31 -5.18 2.36
CA GLY A 30 -15.49 -5.43 0.93
C GLY A 30 -15.83 -6.89 0.60
N ALA A 31 -15.55 -7.29 -0.65
CA ALA A 31 -16.10 -8.50 -1.25
C ALA A 31 -15.28 -9.79 -1.02
N LEU A 32 -14.30 -9.80 -0.12
CA LEU A 32 -13.61 -11.03 0.28
C LEU A 32 -14.25 -11.64 1.52
N THR A 33 -14.12 -12.95 1.68
CA THR A 33 -14.34 -13.59 2.97
C THR A 33 -13.24 -13.22 3.96
N GLU A 34 -13.50 -13.35 5.26
CA GLU A 34 -12.51 -13.07 6.30
C GLU A 34 -11.25 -13.96 6.16
N ALA A 35 -11.40 -15.20 5.71
CA ALA A 35 -10.29 -16.10 5.44
C ALA A 35 -9.41 -15.61 4.28
N GLU A 36 -10.03 -15.24 3.14
CA GLU A 36 -9.33 -14.67 1.99
C GLU A 36 -8.66 -13.33 2.33
N ALA A 37 -9.33 -12.49 3.12
CA ALA A 37 -8.75 -11.25 3.62
C ALA A 37 -7.51 -11.51 4.50
N GLY A 38 -7.58 -12.52 5.38
CA GLY A 38 -6.46 -12.96 6.20
C GLY A 38 -5.25 -13.42 5.38
N GLU A 39 -5.49 -14.22 4.34
CA GLU A 39 -4.43 -14.65 3.40
C GLU A 39 -3.84 -13.45 2.63
N MET A 40 -4.71 -12.53 2.18
CA MET A 40 -4.30 -11.34 1.43
C MET A 40 -3.40 -10.43 2.25
N VAL A 41 -3.74 -10.15 3.51
CA VAL A 41 -2.88 -9.30 4.35
C VAL A 41 -1.58 -9.97 4.74
N HIS A 42 -1.57 -11.30 4.87
CA HIS A 42 -0.33 -12.05 5.07
C HIS A 42 0.61 -11.91 3.86
N LEU A 43 0.06 -12.05 2.65
CA LEU A 43 0.79 -11.78 1.41
C LEU A 43 1.31 -10.34 1.36
N CYS A 44 0.47 -9.36 1.71
CA CYS A 44 0.86 -7.96 1.68
C CYS A 44 2.02 -7.65 2.62
N ALA A 45 1.97 -8.16 3.86
CA ALA A 45 3.06 -8.04 4.82
C ALA A 45 4.36 -8.69 4.30
N ALA A 46 4.27 -9.88 3.70
CA ALA A 46 5.44 -10.57 3.15
C ALA A 46 6.10 -9.81 1.98
N ILE A 47 5.31 -9.25 1.06
CA ILE A 47 5.81 -8.45 -0.06
C ILE A 47 6.43 -7.16 0.45
N THR A 48 5.78 -6.46 1.38
CA THR A 48 6.31 -5.23 1.98
C THR A 48 7.68 -5.47 2.63
N LEU A 49 7.82 -6.53 3.43
CA LEU A 49 9.12 -6.91 4.04
C LEU A 49 10.18 -7.24 2.98
N THR A 50 9.78 -7.92 1.91
CA THR A 50 10.68 -8.25 0.79
C THR A 50 11.18 -6.98 0.09
N MET A 51 10.30 -6.00 -0.15
CA MET A 51 10.68 -4.73 -0.76
C MET A 51 11.60 -3.90 0.13
N GLU A 52 11.37 -3.89 1.44
CA GLU A 52 12.32 -3.26 2.38
C GLU A 52 13.70 -3.94 2.34
N MET A 53 13.75 -5.27 2.24
CA MET A 53 15.02 -6.01 2.12
C MET A 53 15.76 -5.64 0.83
N GLN A 54 15.03 -5.56 -0.28
CA GLN A 54 15.58 -5.14 -1.58
C GLN A 54 16.05 -3.68 -1.54
N GLY A 55 15.28 -2.78 -0.93
CA GLY A 55 15.65 -1.37 -0.73
C GLY A 55 16.95 -1.24 0.06
N ARG A 56 17.08 -1.96 1.19
CA ARG A 56 18.34 -1.99 1.96
C ARG A 56 19.53 -2.50 1.14
N LEU A 57 19.33 -3.50 0.28
CA LEU A 57 20.39 -3.99 -0.61
C LEU A 57 20.79 -2.91 -1.62
N LEU A 58 19.81 -2.26 -2.25
CA LEU A 58 20.04 -1.21 -3.22
C LEU A 58 20.75 0.00 -2.60
N GLY A 59 20.33 0.43 -1.40
CA GLY A 59 21.00 1.51 -0.67
C GLY A 59 22.48 1.21 -0.40
N ARG A 60 22.81 -0.04 -0.01
CA ARG A 60 24.21 -0.47 0.13
C ARG A 60 24.98 -0.45 -1.18
N MET A 61 24.37 -0.92 -2.28
CA MET A 61 25.02 -0.94 -3.60
C MET A 61 25.25 0.47 -4.16
N ALA A 62 24.31 1.38 -3.93
CA ALA A 62 24.38 2.78 -4.37
C ALA A 62 25.25 3.65 -3.44
N GLY A 63 25.62 3.16 -2.24
CA GLY A 63 26.27 3.98 -1.23
C GLY A 63 25.39 5.12 -0.70
N GLN A 64 24.05 4.97 -0.77
CA GLN A 64 23.07 5.98 -0.39
C GLN A 64 22.10 5.42 0.64
N SER A 65 21.89 6.18 1.73
CA SER A 65 20.83 5.90 2.72
C SER A 65 19.45 6.33 2.19
N GLY A 66 18.37 5.86 2.83
CA GLY A 66 17.00 6.31 2.53
C GLY A 66 16.13 5.31 1.77
N TRP A 67 16.65 4.11 1.50
CA TRP A 67 15.92 3.00 0.87
C TRP A 67 15.41 1.97 1.88
N ASP A 68 15.44 2.31 3.18
CA ASP A 68 15.29 1.34 4.26
C ASP A 68 13.83 1.02 4.61
N SER A 69 12.88 1.84 4.14
CA SER A 69 11.45 1.72 4.37
C SER A 69 10.68 1.66 3.06
N CYS A 70 9.84 0.63 2.90
CA CYS A 70 8.88 0.55 1.79
C CYS A 70 7.70 1.48 2.12
N TYR A 71 7.53 2.55 1.34
CA TYR A 71 6.35 3.41 1.45
C TYR A 71 5.07 2.69 1.04
N GLY A 72 5.17 1.93 -0.04
CA GLY A 72 4.09 1.15 -0.60
C GLY A 72 4.49 0.54 -1.93
N TRP A 73 3.59 -0.27 -2.47
CA TRP A 73 3.78 -0.98 -3.72
C TRP A 73 2.44 -1.33 -4.34
N MET A 74 2.50 -1.71 -5.62
CA MET A 74 1.34 -2.13 -6.35
C MET A 74 1.68 -3.30 -7.25
N THR A 75 0.76 -4.25 -7.37
CA THR A 75 0.81 -5.29 -8.38
C THR A 75 -0.43 -5.23 -9.26
N TRP A 76 -0.22 -5.43 -10.55
CA TRP A 76 -1.27 -5.41 -11.57
C TRP A 76 -1.59 -6.83 -12.00
N GLY A 77 -2.86 -7.20 -11.89
CA GLY A 77 -3.44 -8.34 -12.59
C GLY A 77 -4.17 -7.91 -13.86
N PRO A 78 -4.76 -8.87 -14.60
CA PRO A 78 -5.51 -8.57 -15.83
C PRO A 78 -6.73 -7.64 -15.63
N GLU A 79 -7.41 -7.77 -14.49
CA GLU A 79 -8.61 -6.98 -14.16
C GLU A 79 -8.48 -6.23 -12.83
N MET A 80 -7.84 -6.87 -11.86
CA MET A 80 -7.71 -6.40 -10.49
C MET A 80 -6.26 -6.06 -10.18
N SER A 81 -6.06 -5.06 -9.33
CA SER A 81 -4.75 -4.69 -8.81
C SER A 81 -4.79 -4.64 -7.28
N ILE A 82 -3.66 -4.94 -6.65
CA ILE A 82 -3.48 -4.76 -5.21
C ILE A 82 -2.58 -3.55 -5.04
N VAL A 83 -3.05 -2.55 -4.30
CA VAL A 83 -2.29 -1.38 -3.88
C VAL A 83 -2.07 -1.49 -2.39
N THR A 84 -0.82 -1.37 -1.94
CA THR A 84 -0.47 -1.40 -0.52
C THR A 84 0.30 -0.13 -0.19
N ILE A 85 -0.16 0.63 0.80
CA ILE A 85 0.51 1.83 1.32
C ILE A 85 0.56 1.71 2.83
N HIS A 86 1.76 1.79 3.41
CA HIS A 86 1.99 1.57 4.84
C HIS A 86 1.38 0.27 5.37
N ASP A 87 0.36 0.38 6.23
CA ASP A 87 -0.37 -0.69 6.90
C ASP A 87 -1.70 -1.04 6.21
N SER A 88 -1.99 -0.40 5.08
CA SER A 88 -3.26 -0.54 4.38
C SER A 88 -3.10 -1.21 3.03
N MET A 89 -4.10 -1.98 2.64
CA MET A 89 -4.26 -2.54 1.30
C MET A 89 -5.60 -2.12 0.69
N CYS A 90 -5.62 -1.98 -0.63
CA CYS A 90 -6.83 -1.88 -1.45
C CYS A 90 -6.72 -2.85 -2.62
N ILE A 91 -7.77 -3.64 -2.86
CA ILE A 91 -7.94 -4.39 -4.10
C ILE A 91 -8.90 -3.58 -4.96
N VAL A 92 -8.47 -3.24 -6.17
CA VAL A 92 -9.18 -2.33 -7.05
C VAL A 92 -9.35 -2.93 -8.44
N GLN A 93 -10.47 -2.65 -9.08
CA GLN A 93 -10.68 -2.89 -10.51
C GLN A 93 -9.95 -1.80 -11.28
N GLY A 94 -8.88 -2.17 -11.98
CA GLY A 94 -7.94 -1.21 -12.57
C GLY A 94 -8.58 -0.26 -13.57
N GLN A 95 -9.58 -0.72 -14.31
CA GLN A 95 -10.30 0.09 -15.31
C GLN A 95 -11.34 1.04 -14.71
N GLN A 96 -11.68 0.89 -13.42
CA GLN A 96 -12.72 1.67 -12.74
C GLN A 96 -12.17 2.57 -11.64
N THR A 97 -10.85 2.62 -11.48
CA THR A 97 -10.20 3.38 -10.41
C THR A 97 -9.18 4.37 -10.96
N SER A 98 -8.86 5.38 -10.17
CA SER A 98 -7.68 6.22 -10.38
C SER A 98 -6.63 5.86 -9.33
N PHE A 99 -5.53 5.27 -9.76
CA PHE A 99 -4.45 4.87 -8.85
C PHE A 99 -3.86 6.04 -8.07
N ASN A 100 -3.80 7.24 -8.68
CA ASN A 100 -3.37 8.44 -7.98
C ASN A 100 -4.32 8.79 -6.82
N GLN A 101 -5.64 8.70 -7.05
CA GLN A 101 -6.63 8.95 -6.00
C GLN A 101 -6.57 7.91 -4.90
N VAL A 102 -6.41 6.62 -5.26
CA VAL A 102 -6.27 5.53 -4.29
C VAL A 102 -5.03 5.73 -3.43
N ILE A 103 -3.87 5.97 -4.04
CA ILE A 103 -2.62 6.21 -3.30
C ILE A 103 -2.73 7.44 -2.40
N GLN A 104 -3.34 8.53 -2.89
CA GLN A 104 -3.55 9.74 -2.10
C GLN A 104 -4.46 9.48 -0.89
N ALA A 105 -5.56 8.77 -1.09
CA ALA A 105 -6.50 8.43 -0.01
C ALA A 105 -5.86 7.51 1.03
N MET A 106 -5.16 6.45 0.59
CA MET A 106 -4.44 5.54 1.49
C MET A 106 -3.31 6.25 2.25
N THR A 107 -2.60 7.18 1.60
CA THR A 107 -1.58 8.02 2.24
C THR A 107 -2.19 8.92 3.31
N ALA A 108 -3.32 9.56 3.01
CA ALA A 108 -3.99 10.47 3.94
C ALA A 108 -4.62 9.71 5.13
N SER A 109 -5.02 8.46 4.93
CA SER A 109 -5.58 7.62 5.99
C SER A 109 -4.51 6.99 6.88
N ALA A 110 -3.28 6.82 6.40
CA ALA A 110 -2.17 6.34 7.21
C ALA A 110 -1.79 7.41 8.24
N ASP A 111 -2.00 7.11 9.53
CA ASP A 111 -1.66 7.95 10.69
C ASP A 111 -0.13 8.03 10.93
N THR A 112 0.63 8.13 9.84
CA THR A 112 2.08 8.16 9.77
C THR A 112 2.50 9.43 9.05
N GLU A 113 3.58 10.08 9.51
CA GLU A 113 4.16 11.21 8.77
C GLU A 113 4.38 10.83 7.29
N ILE A 114 3.90 11.68 6.37
CA ILE A 114 4.07 11.49 4.94
C ILE A 114 5.56 11.36 4.65
N ILE A 115 6.03 10.14 4.39
CA ILE A 115 7.38 9.92 3.86
C ILE A 115 7.32 10.40 2.42
N LYS A 116 7.72 11.64 2.18
CA LYS A 116 7.94 12.13 0.81
C LYS A 116 8.99 11.20 0.17
N PRO A 117 8.69 10.54 -0.95
CA PRO A 117 9.74 9.91 -1.75
C PRO A 117 10.79 10.99 -2.02
N GLY A 118 12.06 10.75 -1.64
CA GLY A 118 13.13 11.74 -1.72
C GLY A 118 13.71 12.25 -0.39
N GLY A 119 13.23 11.78 0.76
CA GLY A 119 13.77 12.21 2.06
C GLY A 119 13.40 13.65 2.43
N LYS A 120 13.96 14.17 3.53
CA LYS A 120 13.66 15.52 4.03
C LYS A 120 14.03 16.60 3.00
N GLY A 121 13.07 17.04 2.20
CA GLY A 121 13.08 18.38 1.64
C GLY A 121 12.97 18.54 0.12
N GLU A 122 12.93 17.49 -0.69
CA GLU A 122 12.82 17.66 -2.14
C GLU A 122 11.40 17.34 -2.65
N PRO A 123 10.72 18.28 -3.34
CA PRO A 123 9.48 17.99 -4.03
C PRO A 123 9.78 17.09 -5.24
N ASN A 124 9.09 15.96 -5.34
CA ASN A 124 9.16 15.11 -6.52
C ASN A 124 8.89 15.95 -7.77
N ALA A 125 9.81 15.87 -8.74
CA ALA A 125 9.57 16.36 -10.08
C ALA A 125 8.26 15.73 -10.59
N SER A 126 7.39 16.58 -11.14
CA SER A 126 6.12 16.22 -11.75
C SER A 126 6.24 14.90 -12.51
N ILE A 127 5.64 13.84 -11.98
CA ILE A 127 5.46 12.60 -12.73
C ILE A 127 4.29 12.90 -13.66
N GLY A 128 4.62 13.17 -14.93
CA GLY A 128 3.67 13.43 -16.00
C GLY A 128 2.89 12.20 -16.41
#